data_AF-A0A842WY03-F1
#
_entry.id   AF-A0A842WY03-F1
#
_cell.length_a   1.000
_cell.length_b   1.000
_cell.length_c   1.000
_cell.angle_alpha   90.00
_cell.angle_beta   90.00
_cell.angle_gamma   90.00
#
_symmetry.space_group_name_H-M   'P 1'
#
loop_
_entity.id
_entity.type
_entity.pdbx_description
1 polymer ?
#
loop_
_entity_poly.entity_id
_entity_poly.type
_entity_poly.pdbx_seq_one_letter_code
_entity_poly.pdbx_strand_id
1 'polypeptide(L)' 'DPFMGSGTTALVAQRNNRRWIGFELSENYVKEAYQRLQQTTLGGDNADSLP' A
#
# COMPACT_ATOMS: atom_id res chain seq x y z
N ASP A 1 -5.03 -8.00 -3.76
CA ASP A 1 -5.99 -7.16 -4.47
C ASP A 1 -5.51 -7.02 -5.91
N PRO A 2 -6.18 -7.64 -6.89
CA PRO A 2 -5.81 -7.56 -8.30
C PRO A 2 -6.10 -6.19 -8.94
N PHE A 3 -6.85 -5.31 -8.26
CA PHE A 3 -7.12 -3.93 -8.70
C PHE A 3 -6.95 -2.98 -7.53
N MET A 4 -5.69 -2.63 -7.25
CA MET A 4 -5.33 -1.86 -6.06
C MET A 4 -5.92 -0.45 -6.05
N GLY A 5 -6.11 0.16 -7.22
CA GLY A 5 -6.56 1.54 -7.34
C GLY A 5 -5.77 2.47 -6.42
N SER A 6 -6.47 3.23 -5.58
CA SER A 6 -5.87 4.16 -4.60
C SER A 6 -5.30 3.50 -3.33
N GLY A 7 -5.22 2.17 -3.26
CA GLY A 7 -4.58 1.46 -2.14
C GLY A 7 -5.40 1.37 -0.85
N THR A 8 -6.72 1.56 -0.90
CA THR A 8 -7.60 1.48 0.28
C THR A 8 -7.58 0.11 0.94
N THR A 9 -7.53 -0.97 0.15
CA THR A 9 -7.43 -2.35 0.67
C THR A 9 -6.14 -2.56 1.47
N ALA A 10 -5.00 -2.05 1.00
CA ALA A 10 -3.74 -2.10 1.76
C ALA A 10 -3.83 -1.30 3.05
N LEU A 11 -4.41 -0.10 2.99
CA LEU A 11 -4.53 0.77 4.15
C LEU A 11 -5.32 0.10 5.29
N VAL A 12 -6.45 -0.53 4.95
CA VAL A 12 -7.27 -1.26 5.90
C VAL A 12 -6.55 -2.52 6.39
N ALA A 13 -5.87 -3.26 5.51
CA ALA A 13 -5.10 -4.43 5.91
C ALA A 13 -3.97 -4.07 6.88
N GLN A 14 -3.20 -3.01 6.60
CA GLN A 14 -2.13 -2.51 7.45
C GLN A 14 -2.65 -2.06 8.82
N ARG A 15 -3.76 -1.33 8.88
CA ARG A 15 -4.42 -0.94 10.15
C ARG A 15 -4.89 -2.14 10.97
N ASN A 16 -5.27 -3.23 10.31
CA ASN A 16 -5.66 -4.48 10.96
C ASN A 16 -4.48 -5.44 11.20
N ASN A 17 -3.24 -4.98 11.01
CA ASN A 17 -2.03 -5.79 11.12
C ASN A 17 -2.06 -7.06 10.26
N ARG A 18 -2.66 -6.97 9.07
CA ARG A 18 -2.80 -8.04 8.09
C ARG A 18 -1.82 -7.84 6.94
N ARG A 19 -1.28 -8.95 6.47
CA ARG A 19 -0.49 -8.99 5.23
C ARG A 19 -1.41 -8.80 4.02
N TRP A 20 -0.94 -8.06 3.03
CA TRP A 20 -1.65 -7.80 1.79
C TRP A 20 -0.66 -7.79 0.62
N ILE A 21 -1.16 -8.09 -0.58
CA ILE A 21 -0.43 -7.97 -1.85
C ILE A 21 -1.39 -7.32 -2.83
N GLY A 22 -0.93 -6.30 -3.54
CA GLY A 22 -1.72 -5.50 -4.47
C GLY A 22 -1.12 -5.47 -5.86
N PHE A 23 -1.95 -5.51 -6.89
CA PHE A 23 -1.56 -5.30 -8.28
C PHE A 23 -2.40 -4.17 -8.87
N GLU A 24 -1.75 -3.29 -9.63
CA GLU A 24 -2.40 -2.19 -10.35
C GLU A 24 -1.58 -1.93 -11.60
N LEU A 25 -2.27 -1.71 -12.73
CA LEU A 25 -1.64 -1.52 -14.03
C LEU A 25 -1.42 -0.03 -14.33
N SER A 26 -2.29 0.84 -13.80
CA SER A 26 -2.19 2.28 -13.97
C SER A 26 -1.12 2.87 -13.07
N GLU A 27 -0.05 3.39 -13.68
CA GLU A 27 1.04 4.05 -12.94
C GLU A 27 0.57 5.21 -12.06
N ASN A 28 -0.49 5.92 -12.47
CA ASN A 28 -1.03 7.02 -11.67
C ASN A 28 -1.64 6.50 -10.36
N TYR A 29 -2.41 5.42 -10.43
CA TYR A 29 -2.98 4.79 -9.24
C TYR A 29 -1.91 4.15 -8.36
N VAL A 30 -0.86 3.57 -8.96
CA VAL A 30 0.31 3.06 -8.23
C VAL A 30 0.98 4.17 -7.42
N LYS A 31 1.23 5.35 -8.03
CA LYS A 31 1.83 6.51 -7.34
C LYS A 31 0.97 7.00 -6.18
N GLU A 32 -0.34 7.16 -6.41
CA GLU A 32 -1.29 7.57 -5.38
C GLU A 32 -1.35 6.57 -4.22
N ALA A 33 -1.38 5.27 -4.52
CA ALA A 33 -1.39 4.21 -3.52
C ALA A 33 -0.10 4.22 -2.67
N TYR A 34 1.07 4.37 -3.30
CA TYR A 34 2.34 4.45 -2.58
C TYR A 34 2.41 5.67 -1.65
N GLN A 35 2.02 6.85 -2.12
CA GLN A 35 2.01 8.06 -1.29
C GLN A 35 1.12 7.88 -0.05
N ARG A 36 -0.08 7.32 -0.24
CA ARG A 36 -1.02 7.06 0.85
C ARG A 36 -0.51 6.01 1.83
N LEU A 37 0.16 4.97 1.34
CA LEU A 37 0.73 3.92 2.18
C LEU A 37 1.91 4.45 2.99
N GLN A 38 2.82 5.21 2.37
CA GLN A 38 3.96 5.83 3.06
C GLN A 38 3.52 6.71 4.22
N GLN A 39 2.48 7.54 4.05
CA GLN A 39 1.91 8.37 5.12
C GLN A 39 1.37 7.57 6.31
N THR A 40 1.01 6.30 6.10
CA THR A 40 0.44 5.44 7.16
C THR A 40 1.51 4.64 7.91
N THR A 41 2.73 4.50 7.36
CA THR A 41 3.81 3.67 7.91
C THR A 41 4.53 4.25 9.13
N LEU A 42 4.08 5.36 9.72
CA LEU A 42 4.75 6.04 10.84
C LEU A 42 4.75 5.27 12.19
N GLY A 43 4.44 3.96 12.21
CA GLY A 43 4.21 3.21 13.45
C GLY A 43 4.50 1.71 13.45
N GLY A 44 5.25 1.15 12.49
CA GLY A 44 5.58 -0.28 12.58
C GLY A 44 6.60 -0.74 11.54
N ASP A 45 7.80 -1.01 12.05
CA ASP A 45 8.85 -1.92 11.58
C ASP A 45 9.11 -2.06 10.07
N ASN A 46 10.30 -1.58 9.69
CA ASN A 46 11.22 -2.16 8.71
C ASN A 46 10.61 -3.18 7.74
N ALA A 47 10.12 -2.72 6.59
CA ALA A 47 9.90 -3.57 5.44
C ALA A 47 10.44 -2.85 4.20
N ASP A 48 11.69 -3.21 3.91
CA ASP A 48 12.35 -3.22 2.60
C ASP A 48 12.14 -2.01 1.70
N SER A 49 13.25 -1.29 1.52
CA SER A 49 13.61 -0.59 0.30
C SER A 49 12.93 -1.20 -0.92
N LEU A 50 11.84 -0.58 -1.36
CA LEU A 50 11.29 -0.79 -2.69
C LEU A 50 12.37 -0.34 -3.68
N PRO A 51 12.69 -1.14 -4.72
CA PRO A 51 13.61 -0.73 -5.77
C PRO A 51 13.12 0.51 -6.52
#